data_AF-A0A839WW34-F1
#
_entry.id   AF-A0A839WW34-F1
#
_cell.length_a   1.000
_cell.length_b   1.000
_cell.length_c   1.000
_cell.angle_alpha   90.00
_cell.angle_beta   90.00
_cell.angle_gamma   90.00
#
_symmetry.space_group_name_H-M   'P 1'
#
loop_
_entity.id
_entity.type
_entity.pdbx_description
1 polymer ?
#
loop_
_entity_poly.entity_id
_entity_poly.type
_entity_poly.pdbx_seq_one_letter_code
_entity_poly.pdbx_strand_id
1 'polypeptide(L)' 'MSASVRRIERTTRGRVLSVERMHADGRDVNRIKVMDDSGRVRVYVDDPQQQRGRDARARGDDD' A
#
# COMPACT_ATOMS: atom_id res chain seq x y z
N MET A 1 -6.20 5.96 -8.07
CA MET A 1 -6.28 4.51 -7.75
C MET A 1 -5.02 3.70 -8.13
N SER A 2 -4.06 4.25 -8.87
CA SER A 2 -3.00 3.44 -9.53
C SER A 2 -1.71 3.22 -8.70
N ALA A 3 -1.34 4.11 -7.79
CA ALA A 3 -0.04 4.04 -7.08
C ALA A 3 0.06 2.82 -6.13
N SER A 4 -0.99 2.54 -5.37
CA SER A 4 -1.01 1.44 -4.38
C SER A 4 -1.07 0.07 -5.05
N VAL A 5 -1.84 -0.07 -6.14
CA VAL A 5 -1.94 -1.32 -6.91
C VAL A 5 -0.62 -1.65 -7.59
N ARG A 6 -0.03 -0.68 -8.30
CA ARG A 6 1.28 -0.85 -8.96
C ARG A 6 2.38 -1.21 -7.97
N ARG A 7 2.31 -0.70 -6.73
CA ARG A 7 3.27 -1.04 -5.67
C ARG A 7 3.10 -2.49 -5.24
N ILE A 8 1.87 -2.91 -4.98
CA ILE A 8 1.62 -4.29 -4.53
C ILE A 8 1.97 -5.30 -5.61
N GLU A 9 1.68 -5.03 -6.88
CA GLU A 9 2.12 -5.88 -7.99
C GLU A 9 3.64 -5.95 -8.10
N ARG A 10 4.37 -4.86 -7.82
CA ARG A 10 5.85 -4.86 -7.81
C ARG A 10 6.46 -5.57 -6.60
N THR A 11 5.80 -5.51 -5.44
CA THR A 11 6.36 -5.97 -4.16
C THR A 11 5.92 -7.40 -3.83
N THR A 12 4.74 -7.78 -4.32
CA THR A 12 4.15 -9.10 -4.12
C THR A 12 4.03 -9.74 -5.49
N ARG A 13 4.74 -10.85 -5.74
CA ARG A 13 4.56 -11.67 -6.97
C ARG A 13 3.15 -12.27 -7.11
N GLY A 14 2.19 -11.84 -6.29
CA GLY A 14 0.84 -12.40 -6.19
C GLY A 14 -0.22 -11.58 -6.93
N ARG A 15 -1.40 -12.18 -7.11
CA ARG A 15 -2.56 -11.58 -7.77
C ARG A 15 -3.37 -10.73 -6.80
N VAL A 16 -3.66 -9.48 -7.18
CA VAL A 16 -4.60 -8.63 -6.45
C VAL A 16 -6.02 -9.14 -6.64
N LEU A 17 -6.74 -9.38 -5.55
CA LEU A 17 -8.12 -9.84 -5.55
C LEU A 17 -9.11 -8.71 -5.31
N SER A 18 -8.76 -7.75 -4.45
CA SER A 18 -9.64 -6.63 -4.11
C SER A 18 -8.84 -5.44 -3.58
N VAL A 19 -9.33 -4.24 -3.86
CA VAL A 19 -8.77 -2.96 -3.42
C VAL A 19 -9.93 -2.11 -2.90
N GLU A 20 -10.04 -2.02 -1.59
CA GLU A 20 -11.11 -1.30 -0.90
C GLU A 20 -10.54 -0.04 -0.25
N ARG A 21 -11.22 1.09 -0.38
CA ARG A 21 -10.90 2.29 0.41
C ARG A 21 -11.64 2.21 1.73
N MET A 22 -10.93 2.37 2.84
CA MET A 22 -11.50 2.40 4.18
C MET A 22 -11.10 3.70 4.89
N HIS A 23 -11.96 4.17 5.77
CA HIS A 23 -11.60 5.18 6.75
C HIS A 23 -11.14 4.48 8.04
N ALA A 24 -9.91 4.75 8.47
CA ALA A 24 -9.34 4.24 9.72
C ALA A 24 -8.59 5.38 10.42
N ASP A 25 -8.83 5.60 11.71
CA ASP A 25 -8.21 6.66 12.52
C ASP A 25 -8.29 8.07 11.88
N GLY A 26 -9.42 8.37 11.24
CA GLY A 26 -9.65 9.64 10.54
C GLY A 26 -8.88 9.79 9.22
N ARG A 27 -8.26 8.71 8.71
CA ARG A 27 -7.50 8.69 7.46
C ARG A 27 -8.11 7.75 6.44
N ASP A 28 -8.01 8.13 5.18
CA ASP A 28 -8.29 7.27 4.05
C ASP A 28 -7.13 6.31 3.80
N VAL A 29 -7.38 5.02 4.00
CA VAL A 29 -6.42 3.94 3.72
C VAL A 29 -6.95 3.02 2.63
N ASN A 30 -6.03 2.41 1.88
CA ASN A 30 -6.37 1.37 0.91
C ASN A 30 -6.09 0.01 1.51
N ARG A 31 -7.13 -0.83 1.66
CA ARG A 31 -7.00 -2.22 2.06
C ARG A 31 -6.99 -3.10 0.82
N ILE A 32 -5.91 -3.87 0.66
CA ILE A 32 -5.64 -4.62 -0.55
C ILE A 32 -5.49 -6.09 -0.20
N LYS A 33 -6.31 -6.94 -0.83
CA LYS A 33 -6.24 -8.39 -0.69
C LYS A 33 -5.42 -8.95 -1.85
N VAL A 34 -4.42 -9.75 -1.53
CA VAL A 34 -3.49 -10.34 -2.51
C VAL A 34 -3.39 -11.83 -2.25
N MET A 35 -3.52 -12.63 -3.31
CA MET A 35 -3.21 -14.05 -3.28
C MET A 35 -1.76 -14.24 -3.70
N ASP A 36 -0.94 -14.84 -2.84
CA ASP A 36 0.43 -15.24 -3.21
C ASP A 36 0.43 -16.52 -4.07
N ASP A 37 1.59 -16.87 -4.62
CA ASP A 37 1.75 -18.02 -5.51
C ASP A 37 1.47 -19.38 -4.83
N SER A 38 1.43 -19.41 -3.49
CA SER A 38 1.03 -20.58 -2.71
C SER A 38 -0.49 -20.69 -2.52
N GLY A 39 -1.25 -19.75 -3.08
CA GLY A 39 -2.72 -19.67 -2.93
C GLY A 39 -3.16 -19.02 -1.62
N ARG A 40 -2.25 -18.49 -0.80
CA ARG A 40 -2.60 -17.87 0.48
C ARG A 40 -2.97 -16.41 0.27
N VAL A 41 -4.10 -16.02 0.86
CA VAL A 41 -4.57 -14.63 0.84
C VAL A 41 -3.93 -13.83 1.97
N ARG A 42 -3.28 -12.73 1.62
CA ARG A 42 -2.73 -11.72 2.52
C ARG A 42 -3.46 -10.40 2.36
N VAL A 43 -3.56 -9.66 3.46
CA VAL A 43 -4.20 -8.33 3.49
C VAL A 43 -3.12 -7.29 3.78
N TYR A 44 -3.00 -6.31 2.90
CA TYR A 44 -2.12 -5.16 3.06
C TYR A 44 -2.95 -3.91 3.29
N VAL A 45 -2.50 -3.04 4.19
CA VAL A 45 -3.09 -1.71 4.41
C VAL A 45 -2.06 -0.68 3.97
N ASP A 46 -2.41 0.12 2.99
CA ASP A 46 -1.59 1.18 2.41
C ASP A 46 -2.19 2.53 2.81
N ASP A 47 -1.47 3.28 3.66
CA ASP A 47 -1.80 4.66 4.03
C ASP A 47 -1.02 5.63 3.12
N PRO A 48 -1.68 6.28 2.14
CA PRO A 48 -1.03 7.21 1.23
C PRO A 48 -0.54 8.50 1.93
N GLN A 49 -1.08 8.87 3.09
CA GLN A 49 -0.65 10.05 3.85
C GLN A 49 0.64 9.77 4.63
N GLN A 50 0.81 8.56 5.17
CA GLN A 50 2.05 8.17 5.85
C GLN A 50 3.26 8.19 4.90
N GLN A 51 3.04 7.95 3.60
CA GLN A 51 4.08 7.95 2.59
C GLN A 51 4.65 9.36 2.32
N ARG A 52 3.80 10.40 2.25
CA ARG A 52 4.25 11.79 2.05
C ARG A 52 5.21 12.24 3.16
N GLY A 53 5.00 11.77 4.39
CA GLY A 53 5.88 12.07 5.52
C GLY A 53 7.24 11.37 5.47
N ARG A 54 7.33 10.17 4.87
CA ARG A 54 8.63 9.47 4.69
C ARG A 54 9.43 10.02 3.51
N ASP A 55 8.76 10.36 2.41
CA ASP A 55 9.42 10.97 1.25
C ASP A 55 9.96 12.38 1.55
N ALA A 56 9.36 13.10 2.51
CA ALA A 56 9.87 14.38 2.99
C ALA A 56 11.10 14.23 3.92
N ARG A 57 11.15 13.19 4.75
CA ARG A 57 12.29 12.93 5.66
C ARG A 57 13.52 12.39 4.93
N ALA A 58 13.33 11.65 3.83
CA ALA A 58 14.45 11.14 3.03
C ALA A 58 15.14 12.22 2.15
N ARG A 59 14.68 13.48 2.19
CA ARG A 59 15.27 14.61 1.42
C ARG A 59 15.69 15.79 2.31
N GLY A 60 15.81 15.58 3.63
CA GLY A 60 16.02 16.65 4.60
C GLY A 60 17.35 16.60 5.37
N ASP A 61 18.21 15.62 5.12
CA ASP A 61 19.45 15.41 5.90
C ASP A 61 20.73 15.54 5.03
N ASP A 62 20.74 16.42 4.03
CA ASP A 62 21.89 16.73 3.16
C ASP A 62 22.22 18.25 3.09
N ASP A 63 22.17 18.98 4.21
CA ASP A 63 22.70 20.37 4.33
C ASP A 63 23.77 20.48 5.43
#